data_AF-A0A1L9Q3Y6-F1
#
_entry.id   AF-A0A1L9Q3Y6-F1
#
_cell.length_a   1.000
_cell.length_b   1.000
_cell.length_c   1.000
_cell.angle_alpha   90.00
_cell.angle_beta   90.00
_cell.angle_gamma   90.00
#
_symmetry.space_group_name_H-M   'P 1'
#
loop_
_entity.id
_entity.type
_entity.pdbx_description
1 polymer ?
#
loop_
_entity_poly.entity_id
_entity_poly.type
_entity_poly.pdbx_seq_one_letter_code
_entity_poly.pdbx_strand_id
1 'polypeptide(L)'
;MGDSSHQENADGIRMEVLQGSVALDIARRTSPPQPWSRQMGKLYAVVTVAYLCSALNGFDGSLMGSLLPIQQFRDTFGSGLVGSQASLIQGMYTIGGVSALPFVGFVLDTWGRRMGMFVGSLAVIVGTILGGTANEMGQLLASRFFLGWGYSMAASAAPAYVVEMSHPAYRDIMTGLYNCQYFVGAIAAAGACRACLKYESSLAWRIPIWCQLISSGFVVLLVWLIPESPRWLYSHGHREKAWDVITQYHGEGVRENAYVALQIREYEEAISLEGSDKRPWDFRGLVNSKAARWRLVCVGIAAFLSQWSQAGVTTYYIGGLLESAGITDTTRVLDINLGNTVLSAGGAYLGSAFGPKIRRRPMMIGACISCGIFFAGLSASTGVYSKSQQPGAATGSIVVIFLIGFCYSFGWTPLQAMYSVECLAYETRAKGMAVFSVFTNIALLVNQFGIGNAMNAMGWHTYILLAGWNMVQALFIYYFAVETNKRTLEELTEVFDAPNPRKKSTEPKAVLVSDRNEVVEVKNQESI
;
A
#
# COMPACT_ATOMS: atom_id res chain seq x y z
N MET A 1 -35.55 22.75 -58.32
CA MET A 1 -36.12 21.88 -59.37
C MET A 1 -35.60 20.48 -59.08
N GLY A 2 -36.47 19.64 -58.50
CA GLY A 2 -36.36 18.18 -58.36
C GLY A 2 -35.17 17.63 -57.55
N ASP A 3 -35.28 16.54 -56.82
CA ASP A 3 -36.42 15.84 -56.25
C ASP A 3 -35.80 14.89 -55.23
N SER A 4 -36.51 14.66 -54.14
CA SER A 4 -36.12 13.77 -53.06
C SER A 4 -35.92 12.31 -53.53
N SER A 5 -34.87 11.66 -53.03
CA SER A 5 -34.97 10.25 -52.63
C SER A 5 -34.19 10.05 -51.34
N HIS A 6 -34.91 10.20 -50.24
CA HIS A 6 -34.60 9.55 -48.98
C HIS A 6 -34.46 8.04 -49.23
N GLN A 7 -33.30 7.48 -48.87
CA GLN A 7 -33.26 6.21 -48.16
C GLN A 7 -32.58 6.49 -46.82
N GLU A 8 -33.42 6.92 -45.87
CA GLU A 8 -33.18 6.58 -44.47
C GLU A 8 -33.11 5.05 -44.40
N ASN A 9 -31.93 4.54 -44.06
CA ASN A 9 -31.85 3.29 -43.33
C ASN A 9 -31.31 3.61 -41.94
N ALA A 10 -32.17 3.29 -40.99
CA ALA A 10 -32.00 3.40 -39.56
C ALA A 10 -30.69 2.76 -39.11
N ASP A 11 -29.89 3.52 -38.36
CA ASP A 11 -29.61 3.14 -36.98
C ASP A 11 -28.72 4.20 -36.35
N GLY A 12 -29.32 4.99 -35.45
CA GLY A 12 -28.60 5.91 -34.58
C GLY A 12 -27.78 5.11 -33.57
N ILE A 13 -26.53 4.77 -33.93
CA ILE A 13 -25.63 4.03 -33.05
C ILE A 13 -24.60 5.00 -32.44
N ARG A 14 -24.78 5.26 -31.14
CA ARG A 14 -23.76 5.89 -30.28
C ARG A 14 -22.69 4.84 -29.93
N MET A 15 -21.43 5.14 -30.24
CA MET A 15 -20.29 4.30 -29.86
C MET A 15 -19.49 4.96 -28.74
N GLU A 16 -19.49 4.33 -27.57
CA GLU A 16 -18.77 4.73 -26.36
C GLU A 16 -17.58 3.78 -26.15
N VAL A 17 -16.39 4.33 -25.93
CA VAL A 17 -15.15 3.56 -25.78
C VAL A 17 -15.16 2.81 -24.46
N LEU A 18 -15.35 1.48 -24.51
CA LEU A 18 -15.33 0.61 -23.35
C LEU A 18 -13.89 0.37 -22.88
N GLN A 19 -13.43 1.17 -21.91
CA GLN A 19 -12.25 0.84 -21.10
C GLN A 19 -12.70 -0.02 -19.91
N GLY A 20 -12.90 -1.32 -20.15
CA GLY A 20 -13.31 -2.29 -19.13
C GLY A 20 -13.82 -3.60 -19.74
N SER A 21 -13.87 -4.68 -18.95
CA SER A 21 -14.51 -5.93 -19.36
C SER A 21 -15.93 -5.60 -19.84
N VAL A 22 -16.24 -5.90 -21.09
CA VAL A 22 -17.55 -5.65 -21.74
C VAL A 22 -18.71 -6.14 -20.87
N ALA A 23 -18.48 -7.17 -20.07
CA ALA A 23 -19.45 -7.75 -19.16
C ALA A 23 -19.73 -6.88 -17.90
N LEU A 24 -18.76 -6.10 -17.41
CA LEU A 24 -18.92 -5.18 -16.27
C LEU A 24 -19.74 -3.95 -16.67
N ASP A 25 -19.53 -3.43 -17.88
CA ASP A 25 -20.32 -2.31 -18.40
C ASP A 25 -21.73 -2.73 -18.84
N ILE A 26 -21.91 -3.94 -19.35
CA ILE A 26 -23.24 -4.55 -19.50
C ILE A 26 -23.90 -4.67 -18.12
N ALA A 27 -23.22 -5.19 -17.09
CA ALA A 27 -23.79 -5.29 -15.74
C ALA A 27 -24.14 -3.91 -15.13
N ARG A 28 -23.29 -2.89 -15.34
CA ARG A 28 -23.56 -1.49 -14.92
C ARG A 28 -24.79 -0.89 -15.59
N ARG A 29 -25.03 -1.21 -16.86
CA ARG A 29 -26.19 -0.74 -17.62
C ARG A 29 -27.46 -1.54 -17.31
N THR A 30 -27.33 -2.83 -17.02
CA THR A 30 -28.47 -3.74 -16.74
C THR A 30 -28.94 -3.61 -15.29
N SER A 31 -28.05 -3.25 -14.37
CA SER A 31 -28.36 -2.99 -12.96
C SER A 31 -27.46 -1.86 -12.44
N PRO A 32 -27.92 -0.60 -12.41
CA PRO A 32 -27.11 0.48 -11.86
C PRO A 32 -26.89 0.23 -10.36
N PRO A 33 -25.64 0.16 -9.88
CA PRO A 33 -25.39 -0.11 -8.47
C PRO A 33 -25.91 1.06 -7.64
N GLN A 34 -26.76 0.77 -6.65
CA GLN A 34 -27.27 1.79 -5.73
C GLN A 34 -26.28 1.95 -4.57
N PRO A 35 -25.53 3.07 -4.47
CA PRO A 35 -24.47 3.23 -3.48
C PRO A 35 -24.97 3.31 -2.03
N TRP A 36 -26.28 3.55 -1.82
CA TRP A 36 -26.92 3.73 -0.50
C TRP A 36 -27.95 2.65 -0.16
N SER A 37 -27.96 1.52 -0.88
CA SER A 37 -28.85 0.39 -0.56
C SER A 37 -28.51 -0.23 0.80
N ARG A 38 -29.53 -0.77 1.49
CA ARG A 38 -29.37 -1.41 2.82
C ARG A 38 -28.35 -2.56 2.79
N GLN A 39 -28.20 -3.23 1.64
CA GLN A 39 -27.26 -4.32 1.44
C GLN A 39 -25.83 -3.82 1.18
N MET A 40 -25.70 -2.71 0.45
CA MET A 40 -24.42 -2.01 0.30
C MET A 40 -23.92 -1.45 1.64
N GLY A 41 -24.83 -0.95 2.49
CA GLY A 41 -24.49 -0.55 3.87
C GLY A 41 -23.96 -1.70 4.73
N LYS A 42 -24.52 -2.91 4.58
CA LYS A 42 -23.97 -4.13 5.21
C LYS A 42 -22.59 -4.48 4.66
N LEU A 43 -22.38 -4.34 3.34
CA LEU A 43 -21.08 -4.56 2.71
C LEU A 43 -20.04 -3.56 3.26
N TYR A 44 -20.39 -2.28 3.38
CA TYR A 44 -19.51 -1.28 3.97
C TYR A 44 -19.16 -1.63 5.42
N ALA A 45 -20.12 -2.12 6.22
CA ALA A 45 -19.84 -2.55 7.59
C ALA A 45 -18.86 -3.74 7.64
N VAL A 46 -19.03 -4.73 6.75
CA VAL A 46 -18.13 -5.89 6.64
C VAL A 46 -16.72 -5.47 6.21
N VAL A 47 -16.61 -4.64 5.17
CA VAL A 47 -15.33 -4.12 4.67
C VAL A 47 -14.64 -3.22 5.70
N THR A 48 -15.41 -2.50 6.53
CA THR A 48 -14.87 -1.67 7.61
C THR A 48 -14.06 -2.50 8.63
N VAL A 49 -14.47 -3.74 8.92
CA VAL A 49 -13.71 -4.64 9.80
C VAL A 49 -12.32 -4.93 9.23
N ALA A 50 -12.23 -5.13 7.91
CA ALA A 50 -10.93 -5.29 7.25
C ALA A 50 -10.14 -3.97 7.20
N TYR A 51 -10.81 -2.81 7.08
CA TYR A 51 -10.16 -1.49 7.17
C TYR A 51 -9.52 -1.24 8.54
N LEU A 52 -10.10 -1.76 9.63
CA LEU A 52 -9.48 -1.70 10.95
C LEU A 52 -8.13 -2.42 11.01
N CYS A 53 -7.90 -3.46 10.19
CA CYS A 53 -6.59 -4.10 10.10
C CYS A 53 -5.53 -3.20 9.45
N SER A 54 -5.92 -2.37 8.48
CA SER A 54 -5.04 -1.35 7.89
C SER A 54 -4.75 -0.23 8.88
N ALA A 55 -5.76 0.23 9.62
CA ALA A 55 -5.59 1.21 10.70
C ALA A 55 -4.70 0.66 11.83
N LEU A 56 -4.81 -0.62 12.16
CA LEU A 56 -3.91 -1.30 13.10
C LEU A 56 -2.46 -1.23 12.61
N ASN A 57 -2.21 -1.51 11.34
CA ASN A 57 -0.87 -1.38 10.78
C ASN A 57 -0.33 0.06 10.85
N GLY A 58 -1.19 1.03 10.54
CA GLY A 58 -0.89 2.45 10.70
C GLY A 58 -0.46 2.82 12.11
N PHE A 59 -1.25 2.35 13.08
CA PHE A 59 -1.01 2.63 14.49
C PHE A 59 0.31 2.02 14.94
N ASP A 60 0.54 0.73 14.71
CA ASP A 60 1.73 0.01 15.18
C ASP A 60 3.01 0.47 14.48
N GLY A 61 2.92 0.75 13.17
CA GLY A 61 4.04 1.25 12.39
C GLY A 61 4.50 2.62 12.87
N SER A 62 3.59 3.58 13.06
CA SER A 62 3.97 4.94 13.43
C SER A 62 4.23 5.15 14.92
N LEU A 63 3.76 4.24 15.79
CA LEU A 63 3.85 4.40 17.24
C LEU A 63 5.29 4.62 17.70
N MET A 64 6.27 3.94 17.11
CA MET A 64 7.67 4.07 17.55
C MET A 64 8.31 5.39 17.20
N GLY A 65 7.94 5.99 16.07
CA GLY A 65 8.35 7.35 15.74
C GLY A 65 7.88 8.38 16.78
N SER A 66 6.78 8.09 17.48
CA SER A 66 6.23 8.93 18.55
C SER A 66 6.68 8.53 19.96
N LEU A 67 7.04 7.26 20.23
CA LEU A 67 7.50 6.82 21.55
C LEU A 67 8.99 7.07 21.80
N LEU A 68 9.86 6.94 20.78
CA LEU A 68 11.31 7.18 20.94
C LEU A 68 11.67 8.59 21.49
N PRO A 69 10.93 9.66 21.13
CA PRO A 69 11.12 10.99 21.71
C PRO A 69 10.73 11.13 23.19
N ILE A 70 9.94 10.22 23.76
CA ILE A 70 9.44 10.32 25.15
C ILE A 70 10.57 9.97 26.14
N GLN A 71 10.90 10.87 27.07
CA GLN A 71 11.97 10.69 28.05
C GLN A 71 11.73 9.46 28.94
N GLN A 72 10.52 9.30 29.49
CA GLN A 72 10.16 8.17 30.36
C GLN A 72 10.36 6.81 29.67
N PHE A 73 10.16 6.74 28.35
CA PHE A 73 10.39 5.52 27.58
C PHE A 73 11.89 5.20 27.48
N ARG A 74 12.71 6.23 27.23
CA ARG A 74 14.18 6.08 27.19
C ARG A 74 14.75 5.69 28.54
N ASP A 75 14.26 6.27 29.62
CA ASP A 75 14.73 5.97 30.98
C ASP A 75 14.37 4.54 31.41
N THR A 76 13.23 4.02 30.96
CA THR A 76 12.80 2.65 31.28
C THR A 76 13.60 1.59 30.52
N PHE A 77 13.90 1.82 29.25
CA PHE A 77 14.53 0.81 28.37
C PHE A 77 16.01 1.07 28.07
N GLY A 78 16.56 2.21 28.50
CA GLY A 78 17.94 2.62 28.20
C GLY A 78 18.19 2.94 26.72
N SER A 79 17.13 3.10 25.90
CA SER A 79 17.26 3.36 24.47
C SER A 79 17.49 4.84 24.16
N GLY A 80 18.51 5.18 23.36
CA GLY A 80 18.67 6.53 22.79
C GLY A 80 17.64 6.85 21.68
N LEU A 81 17.55 8.12 21.25
CA LEU A 81 16.70 8.52 20.11
C LEU A 81 17.15 7.90 18.77
N VAL A 82 18.44 7.60 18.65
CA VAL A 82 19.09 7.06 17.45
C VAL A 82 20.19 6.09 17.89
N GLY A 83 20.38 4.98 17.18
CA GLY A 83 21.47 4.01 17.44
C GLY A 83 21.01 2.56 17.44
N SER A 84 21.96 1.64 17.67
CA SER A 84 21.76 0.21 17.47
C SER A 84 20.57 -0.38 18.25
N GLN A 85 20.25 0.15 19.44
CA GLN A 85 19.10 -0.33 20.21
C GLN A 85 17.76 0.17 19.67
N ALA A 86 17.64 1.46 19.29
CA ALA A 86 16.43 1.99 18.67
C ALA A 86 16.16 1.31 17.31
N SER A 87 17.22 1.14 16.51
CA SER A 87 17.18 0.39 15.25
C SER A 87 16.75 -1.06 15.45
N LEU A 88 17.19 -1.70 16.54
CA LEU A 88 16.84 -3.08 16.86
C LEU A 88 15.40 -3.20 17.36
N ILE A 89 14.92 -2.27 18.19
CA ILE A 89 13.50 -2.21 18.61
C ILE A 89 12.57 -2.07 17.39
N GLN A 90 12.94 -1.20 16.45
CA GLN A 90 12.20 -0.98 15.22
C GLN A 90 12.32 -2.20 14.27
N GLY A 91 13.53 -2.75 14.15
CA GLY A 91 13.86 -3.91 13.32
C GLY A 91 13.14 -5.19 13.73
N MET A 92 12.96 -5.43 15.03
CA MET A 92 12.29 -6.62 15.56
C MET A 92 10.84 -6.77 15.06
N TYR A 93 10.15 -5.67 14.81
CA TYR A 93 8.82 -5.69 14.19
C TYR A 93 8.86 -6.30 12.78
N THR A 94 9.85 -5.91 11.96
CA THR A 94 9.99 -6.48 10.61
C THR A 94 10.55 -7.89 10.62
N ILE A 95 11.41 -8.24 11.58
CA ILE A 95 11.87 -9.63 11.77
C ILE A 95 10.66 -10.53 12.07
N GLY A 96 9.77 -10.10 12.97
CA GLY A 96 8.50 -10.77 13.23
C GLY A 96 7.68 -10.95 11.95
N GLY A 97 7.55 -9.90 11.15
CA GLY A 97 6.81 -9.95 9.89
C GLY A 97 7.41 -10.90 8.84
N VAL A 98 8.72 -10.86 8.63
CA VAL A 98 9.42 -11.80 7.71
C VAL A 98 9.23 -13.24 8.15
N SER A 99 9.31 -13.50 9.46
CA SER A 99 9.14 -14.85 10.01
C SER A 99 7.71 -15.39 9.82
N ALA A 100 6.71 -14.52 9.69
CA ALA A 100 5.33 -14.90 9.47
C ALA A 100 5.04 -15.30 8.01
N LEU A 101 5.80 -14.78 7.03
CA LEU A 101 5.51 -14.95 5.59
C LEU A 101 5.25 -16.41 5.15
N PRO A 102 6.02 -17.43 5.59
CA PRO A 102 5.74 -18.82 5.21
C PRO A 102 4.40 -19.33 5.77
N PHE A 103 4.01 -18.87 6.96
CA PHE A 103 2.77 -19.27 7.62
C PHE A 103 1.55 -18.56 7.02
N VAL A 104 1.72 -17.34 6.51
CA VAL A 104 0.66 -16.56 5.87
C VAL A 104 0.00 -17.36 4.74
N GLY A 105 0.79 -17.90 3.81
CA GLY A 105 0.25 -18.67 2.68
C GLY A 105 -0.55 -19.89 3.14
N PHE A 106 0.02 -20.66 4.08
CA PHE A 106 -0.65 -21.83 4.63
C PHE A 106 -1.99 -21.48 5.30
N VAL A 107 -2.03 -20.46 6.16
CA VAL A 107 -3.24 -20.09 6.90
C VAL A 107 -4.31 -19.51 5.98
N LEU A 108 -3.94 -18.63 5.04
CA LEU A 108 -4.90 -17.99 4.15
C LEU A 108 -5.55 -18.94 3.16
N ASP A 109 -4.80 -19.94 2.70
CA ASP A 109 -5.31 -20.91 1.75
C ASP A 109 -6.10 -22.00 2.44
N THR A 110 -5.66 -22.50 3.61
CA THR A 110 -6.32 -23.63 4.30
C THR A 110 -7.47 -23.23 5.22
N TRP A 111 -7.34 -22.11 5.96
CA TRP A 111 -8.31 -21.70 6.99
C TRP A 111 -9.16 -20.49 6.57
N GLY A 112 -8.84 -19.90 5.43
CA GLY A 112 -9.56 -18.76 4.88
C GLY A 112 -9.05 -17.40 5.36
N ARG A 113 -9.63 -16.35 4.80
CA ARG A 113 -9.19 -14.97 5.00
C ARG A 113 -9.67 -14.44 6.35
N ARG A 114 -10.85 -14.84 6.80
CA ARG A 114 -11.40 -14.51 8.13
C ARG A 114 -10.52 -15.05 9.27
N MET A 115 -10.10 -16.31 9.17
CA MET A 115 -9.21 -16.91 10.17
C MET A 115 -7.81 -16.27 10.15
N GLY A 116 -7.32 -15.88 8.97
CA GLY A 116 -6.08 -15.11 8.86
C GLY A 116 -6.13 -13.78 9.62
N MET A 117 -7.24 -13.03 9.49
CA MET A 117 -7.45 -11.79 10.27
C MET A 117 -7.55 -12.08 11.77
N PHE A 118 -8.29 -13.12 12.18
CA PHE A 118 -8.44 -13.50 13.60
C PHE A 118 -7.10 -13.88 14.25
N VAL A 119 -6.33 -14.78 13.63
CA VAL A 119 -5.04 -15.24 14.16
C VAL A 119 -4.03 -14.09 14.19
N GLY A 120 -4.01 -13.25 13.15
CA GLY A 120 -3.18 -12.06 13.10
C GLY A 120 -3.48 -11.09 14.25
N SER A 121 -4.75 -10.72 14.43
CA SER A 121 -5.17 -9.82 15.51
C SER A 121 -4.97 -10.41 16.91
N LEU A 122 -5.11 -11.73 17.09
CA LEU A 122 -4.82 -12.38 18.36
C LEU A 122 -3.34 -12.27 18.73
N ALA A 123 -2.43 -12.47 17.78
CA ALA A 123 -1.00 -12.30 18.02
C ALA A 123 -0.62 -10.84 18.30
N VAL A 124 -1.29 -9.88 17.65
CA VAL A 124 -1.13 -8.46 17.99
C VAL A 124 -1.55 -8.19 19.43
N ILE A 125 -2.69 -8.73 19.89
CA ILE A 125 -3.13 -8.60 21.30
C ILE A 125 -2.07 -9.13 22.27
N VAL A 126 -1.51 -10.31 21.99
CA VAL A 126 -0.42 -10.89 22.80
C VAL A 126 0.80 -9.97 22.80
N GLY A 127 1.19 -9.46 21.63
CA GLY A 127 2.28 -8.50 21.48
C GLY A 127 2.05 -7.22 22.27
N THR A 128 0.83 -6.67 22.26
CA THR A 128 0.45 -5.48 23.01
C THR A 128 0.46 -5.71 24.51
N ILE A 129 -0.06 -6.85 25.00
CA ILE A 129 -0.02 -7.18 26.44
C ILE A 129 1.43 -7.28 26.93
N LEU A 130 2.30 -7.94 26.15
CA LEU A 130 3.73 -8.02 26.46
C LEU A 130 4.38 -6.63 26.49
N GLY A 131 4.02 -5.75 25.56
CA GLY A 131 4.57 -4.39 25.47
C GLY A 131 4.07 -3.48 26.59
N GLY A 132 2.78 -3.54 26.93
CA GLY A 132 2.17 -2.71 27.97
C GLY A 132 2.62 -3.10 29.38
N THR A 133 3.05 -4.35 29.57
CA THR A 133 3.60 -4.87 30.84
C THR A 133 5.14 -4.89 30.87
N ALA A 134 5.80 -4.41 29.82
CA ALA A 134 7.26 -4.47 29.71
C ALA A 134 7.95 -3.61 30.78
N ASN A 135 8.91 -4.22 31.47
CA ASN A 135 9.86 -3.52 32.36
C ASN A 135 11.32 -3.73 31.93
N GLU A 136 11.57 -4.66 31.00
CA GLU A 136 12.90 -4.98 30.48
C GLU A 136 12.92 -4.91 28.94
N MET A 137 14.10 -4.63 28.38
CA MET A 137 14.29 -4.55 26.93
C MET A 137 13.90 -5.86 26.24
N GLY A 138 14.27 -7.04 26.79
CA GLY A 138 13.95 -8.33 26.18
C GLY A 138 12.45 -8.54 25.98
N GLN A 139 11.63 -8.13 26.95
CA GLN A 139 10.18 -8.21 26.87
C GLN A 139 9.59 -7.26 25.81
N LEU A 140 10.16 -6.06 25.68
CA LEU A 140 9.79 -5.12 24.62
C LEU A 140 10.14 -5.68 23.22
N LEU A 141 11.29 -6.34 23.07
CA LEU A 141 11.68 -6.97 21.81
C LEU A 141 10.77 -8.14 21.45
N ALA A 142 10.40 -8.96 22.43
CA ALA A 142 9.43 -10.04 22.24
C ALA A 142 8.05 -9.48 21.83
N SER A 143 7.59 -8.40 22.49
CA SER A 143 6.38 -7.68 22.11
C SER A 143 6.42 -7.28 20.63
N ARG A 144 7.53 -6.70 20.16
CA ARG A 144 7.67 -6.29 18.76
C ARG A 144 7.67 -7.44 17.78
N PHE A 145 8.29 -8.56 18.14
CA PHE A 145 8.26 -9.75 17.33
C PHE A 145 6.82 -10.25 17.11
N PHE A 146 6.03 -10.36 18.19
CA PHE A 146 4.63 -10.82 18.10
C PHE A 146 3.72 -9.82 17.37
N LEU A 147 3.90 -8.51 17.61
CA LEU A 147 3.19 -7.46 16.87
C LEU A 147 3.49 -7.57 15.36
N GLY A 148 4.77 -7.71 15.00
CA GLY A 148 5.20 -7.88 13.61
C GLY A 148 4.65 -9.14 12.94
N TRP A 149 4.67 -10.26 13.67
CA TRP A 149 4.15 -11.53 13.18
C TRP A 149 2.63 -11.46 12.93
N GLY A 150 1.88 -10.94 13.90
CA GLY A 150 0.43 -10.77 13.78
C GLY A 150 0.04 -9.78 12.68
N TYR A 151 0.79 -8.68 12.56
CA TYR A 151 0.65 -7.72 11.48
C TYR A 151 0.77 -8.37 10.10
N SER A 152 1.84 -9.13 9.83
CA SER A 152 2.04 -9.71 8.50
C SER A 152 0.94 -10.69 8.09
N MET A 153 0.35 -11.41 9.05
CA MET A 153 -0.85 -12.21 8.81
C MET A 153 -2.06 -11.35 8.47
N ALA A 154 -2.38 -10.35 9.31
CA ALA A 154 -3.54 -9.48 9.10
C ALA A 154 -3.44 -8.66 7.81
N ALA A 155 -2.25 -8.13 7.50
CA ALA A 155 -1.97 -7.30 6.33
C ALA A 155 -1.96 -8.08 5.01
N SER A 156 -1.88 -9.41 5.06
CA SER A 156 -2.05 -10.26 3.88
C SER A 156 -3.50 -10.72 3.72
N ALA A 157 -4.19 -10.99 4.83
CA ALA A 157 -5.58 -11.44 4.86
C ALA A 157 -6.58 -10.34 4.49
N ALA A 158 -6.43 -9.16 5.11
CA ALA A 158 -7.40 -8.07 5.02
C ALA A 158 -7.53 -7.47 3.62
N PRO A 159 -6.46 -7.13 2.87
CA PRO A 159 -6.63 -6.58 1.53
C PRO A 159 -7.20 -7.62 0.55
N ALA A 160 -6.82 -8.89 0.68
CA ALA A 160 -7.42 -9.98 -0.10
C ALA A 160 -8.92 -10.09 0.16
N TYR A 161 -9.31 -10.04 1.44
CA TYR A 161 -10.73 -10.04 1.84
C TYR A 161 -11.50 -8.85 1.27
N VAL A 162 -10.94 -7.63 1.35
CA VAL A 162 -11.56 -6.42 0.77
C VAL A 162 -11.77 -6.59 -0.73
N VAL A 163 -10.75 -7.02 -1.48
CA VAL A 163 -10.86 -7.20 -2.94
C VAL A 163 -11.93 -8.24 -3.29
N GLU A 164 -11.97 -9.35 -2.56
CA GLU A 164 -12.88 -10.46 -2.83
C GLU A 164 -14.34 -10.15 -2.42
N MET A 165 -14.55 -9.35 -1.37
CA MET A 165 -15.89 -8.91 -0.93
C MET A 165 -16.41 -7.67 -1.66
N SER A 166 -15.53 -6.80 -2.17
CA SER A 166 -15.94 -5.52 -2.76
C SER A 166 -16.81 -5.70 -4.01
N HIS A 167 -17.81 -4.82 -4.16
CA HIS A 167 -18.66 -4.81 -5.34
C HIS A 167 -17.83 -4.51 -6.61
N PRO A 168 -17.98 -5.25 -7.72
CA PRO A 168 -17.13 -5.10 -8.92
C PRO A 168 -17.08 -3.67 -9.44
N ALA A 169 -18.20 -2.95 -9.38
CA ALA A 169 -18.29 -1.56 -9.79
C ALA A 169 -17.43 -0.57 -8.97
N TYR A 170 -17.15 -0.87 -7.69
CA TYR A 170 -16.44 0.01 -6.74
C TYR A 170 -15.17 -0.61 -6.16
N ARG A 171 -14.77 -1.79 -6.63
CA ARG A 171 -13.64 -2.58 -6.09
C ARG A 171 -12.34 -1.77 -6.04
N ASP A 172 -12.07 -0.97 -7.06
CA ASP A 172 -10.85 -0.15 -7.13
C ASP A 172 -10.85 0.95 -6.05
N ILE A 173 -11.98 1.62 -5.86
CA ILE A 173 -12.15 2.69 -4.86
C ILE A 173 -12.03 2.10 -3.45
N MET A 174 -12.69 0.96 -3.19
CA MET A 174 -12.64 0.29 -1.88
C MET A 174 -11.23 -0.21 -1.54
N THR A 175 -10.54 -0.78 -2.52
CA THR A 175 -9.16 -1.25 -2.33
C THR A 175 -8.18 -0.07 -2.15
N GLY A 176 -8.41 1.05 -2.85
CA GLY A 176 -7.66 2.29 -2.62
C GLY A 176 -7.87 2.85 -1.21
N LEU A 177 -9.13 2.91 -0.75
CA LEU A 177 -9.49 3.36 0.59
C LEU A 177 -8.86 2.52 1.69
N TYR A 178 -8.70 1.20 1.50
CA TYR A 178 -7.98 0.33 2.43
C TYR A 178 -6.57 0.85 2.72
N ASN A 179 -5.80 1.23 1.71
CA ASN A 179 -4.44 1.74 1.92
C ASN A 179 -4.42 3.10 2.61
N CYS A 180 -5.43 3.95 2.35
CA CYS A 180 -5.56 5.23 3.03
C CYS A 180 -5.84 5.10 4.54
N GLN A 181 -6.45 4.00 4.99
CA GLN A 181 -6.74 3.75 6.41
C GLN A 181 -5.48 3.58 7.27
N TYR A 182 -4.34 3.24 6.66
CA TYR A 182 -3.04 3.29 7.33
C TYR A 182 -2.80 4.66 7.99
N PHE A 183 -3.06 5.75 7.27
CA PHE A 183 -2.84 7.09 7.82
C PHE A 183 -3.81 7.44 8.95
N VAL A 184 -5.04 6.93 8.91
CA VAL A 184 -6.02 7.11 10.00
C VAL A 184 -5.49 6.48 11.28
N GLY A 185 -4.94 5.27 11.19
CA GLY A 185 -4.25 4.59 12.28
C GLY A 185 -3.03 5.37 12.79
N ALA A 186 -2.20 5.87 11.87
CA ALA A 186 -1.00 6.62 12.22
C ALA A 186 -1.33 7.95 12.93
N ILE A 187 -2.38 8.66 12.49
CA ILE A 187 -2.87 9.88 13.14
C ILE A 187 -3.39 9.56 14.54
N ALA A 188 -4.12 8.45 14.70
CA ALA A 188 -4.60 8.03 16.01
C ALA A 188 -3.46 7.69 16.98
N ALA A 189 -2.38 7.04 16.50
CA ALA A 189 -1.18 6.78 17.32
C ALA A 189 -0.47 8.07 17.72
N ALA A 190 -0.21 8.97 16.77
CA ALA A 190 0.42 10.26 17.05
C ALA A 190 -0.41 11.11 18.04
N GLY A 191 -1.74 11.12 17.86
CA GLY A 191 -2.68 11.80 18.75
C GLY A 191 -2.73 11.19 20.15
N ALA A 192 -2.72 9.86 20.27
CA ALA A 192 -2.67 9.15 21.55
C ALA A 192 -1.38 9.47 22.31
N CYS A 193 -0.23 9.41 21.65
CA CYS A 193 1.06 9.79 22.25
C CYS A 193 1.07 11.25 22.71
N ARG A 194 0.53 12.16 21.89
CA ARG A 194 0.43 13.58 22.24
C ARG A 194 -0.47 13.86 23.45
N ALA A 195 -1.59 13.15 23.56
CA ALA A 195 -2.49 13.25 24.69
C ALA A 195 -1.86 12.71 25.99
N CYS A 196 -1.08 11.63 25.87
CA CYS A 196 -0.45 10.97 27.02
C CYS A 196 0.81 11.68 27.53
N LEU A 197 1.36 12.65 26.79
CA LEU A 197 2.51 13.45 27.22
C LEU A 197 2.25 14.25 28.52
N LYS A 198 0.98 14.45 28.91
CA LYS A 198 0.61 15.13 30.16
C LYS A 198 0.94 14.31 31.41
N TYR A 199 1.19 13.01 31.27
CA TYR A 199 1.52 12.14 32.39
C TYR A 199 3.03 12.12 32.60
N GLU A 200 3.47 12.40 33.84
CA GLU A 200 4.89 12.36 34.18
C GLU A 200 5.40 10.92 34.45
N SER A 201 4.49 9.95 34.60
CA SER A 201 4.81 8.56 34.93
C SER A 201 4.98 7.67 33.68
N SER A 202 5.36 6.40 33.90
CA SER A 202 5.44 5.36 32.85
C SER A 202 4.13 5.13 32.08
N LEU A 203 3.01 5.70 32.55
CA LEU A 203 1.74 5.74 31.84
C LEU A 203 1.82 6.50 30.51
N ALA A 204 2.75 7.46 30.38
CA ALA A 204 2.92 8.26 29.17
C ALA A 204 3.17 7.41 27.91
N TRP A 205 3.94 6.32 28.03
CA TRP A 205 4.25 5.42 26.93
C TRP A 205 3.42 4.13 26.96
N ARG A 206 2.92 3.71 28.14
CA ARG A 206 2.07 2.51 28.26
C ARG A 206 0.66 2.72 27.71
N ILE A 207 0.02 3.86 27.94
CA ILE A 207 -1.34 4.12 27.45
C ILE A 207 -1.41 4.02 25.91
N PRO A 208 -0.51 4.66 25.13
CA PRO A 208 -0.49 4.50 23.68
C PRO A 208 -0.31 3.05 23.23
N ILE A 209 0.47 2.25 23.95
CA ILE A 209 0.59 0.80 23.67
C ILE A 209 -0.74 0.09 23.97
N TRP A 210 -1.38 0.34 25.11
CA TRP A 210 -2.67 -0.27 25.43
C TRP A 210 -3.78 0.11 24.43
N CYS A 211 -3.72 1.31 23.83
CA CYS A 211 -4.66 1.71 22.77
C CYS A 211 -4.60 0.79 21.53
N GLN A 212 -3.49 0.07 21.30
CA GLN A 212 -3.40 -0.95 20.22
C GLN A 212 -4.40 -2.10 20.41
N LEU A 213 -4.81 -2.37 21.66
CA LEU A 213 -5.84 -3.38 21.93
C LEU A 213 -7.21 -2.99 21.41
N ILE A 214 -7.48 -1.69 21.23
CA ILE A 214 -8.80 -1.21 20.80
C ILE A 214 -9.05 -1.71 19.37
N SER A 215 -8.15 -1.43 18.43
CA SER A 215 -8.29 -1.87 17.03
C SER A 215 -8.28 -3.40 16.92
N SER A 216 -7.31 -4.06 17.56
CA SER A 216 -7.16 -5.52 17.51
C SER A 216 -8.34 -6.26 18.15
N GLY A 217 -8.83 -5.75 19.29
CA GLY A 217 -9.98 -6.30 19.99
C GLY A 217 -11.27 -6.18 19.20
N PHE A 218 -11.51 -5.03 18.55
CA PHE A 218 -12.65 -4.89 17.64
C PHE A 218 -12.58 -5.87 16.48
N VAL A 219 -11.41 -6.09 15.87
CA VAL A 219 -11.27 -7.09 14.80
C VAL A 219 -11.60 -8.49 15.34
N VAL A 220 -11.03 -8.92 16.47
CA VAL A 220 -11.29 -10.25 17.05
C VAL A 220 -12.77 -10.47 17.40
N LEU A 221 -13.47 -9.45 17.86
CA LEU A 221 -14.90 -9.55 18.18
C LEU A 221 -15.78 -9.56 16.92
N LEU A 222 -15.46 -8.72 15.93
CA LEU A 222 -16.29 -8.53 14.74
C LEU A 222 -15.98 -9.54 13.62
N VAL A 223 -14.81 -10.19 13.62
CA VAL A 223 -14.39 -11.13 12.58
C VAL A 223 -15.27 -12.39 12.52
N TRP A 224 -15.94 -12.75 13.62
CA TRP A 224 -16.90 -13.87 13.63
C TRP A 224 -18.28 -13.48 13.09
N LEU A 225 -18.61 -12.18 13.04
CA LEU A 225 -19.86 -11.66 12.51
C LEU A 225 -19.82 -11.44 10.99
N ILE A 226 -18.62 -11.44 10.40
CA ILE A 226 -18.45 -11.26 8.95
C ILE A 226 -18.45 -12.62 8.21
N PRO A 227 -19.00 -12.67 6.98
CA PRO A 227 -18.94 -13.87 6.15
C PRO A 227 -17.50 -14.13 5.71
N GLU A 228 -17.21 -15.39 5.36
CA GLU A 228 -15.95 -15.73 4.69
C GLU A 228 -15.95 -15.20 3.25
N SER A 229 -14.76 -15.03 2.66
CA SER A 229 -14.64 -14.61 1.27
C SER A 229 -15.40 -15.54 0.30
N PRO A 230 -16.23 -15.02 -0.61
CA PRO A 230 -16.97 -15.81 -1.58
C PRO A 230 -16.03 -16.57 -2.53
N ARG A 231 -14.88 -15.99 -2.89
CA ARG A 231 -13.87 -16.66 -3.72
C ARG A 231 -13.26 -17.87 -3.00
N TRP A 232 -12.94 -17.74 -1.72
CA TRP A 232 -12.41 -18.84 -0.92
C TRP A 232 -13.43 -19.97 -0.75
N LEU A 233 -14.69 -19.62 -0.47
CA LEU A 233 -15.78 -20.59 -0.36
C LEU A 233 -15.99 -21.34 -1.68
N TYR A 234 -15.92 -20.64 -2.82
CA TYR A 234 -16.09 -21.25 -4.13
C TYR A 234 -14.93 -22.20 -4.48
N SER A 235 -13.68 -21.84 -4.16
CA SER A 235 -12.51 -22.70 -4.42
C SER A 235 -12.44 -23.94 -3.53
N HIS A 236 -12.99 -23.88 -2.32
CA HIS A 236 -13.06 -25.02 -1.38
C HIS A 236 -14.30 -25.91 -1.57
N GLY A 237 -15.04 -25.75 -2.67
CA GLY A 237 -16.20 -26.58 -2.99
C GLY A 237 -17.49 -26.20 -2.26
N HIS A 238 -17.48 -25.15 -1.44
CA HIS A 238 -18.68 -24.59 -0.79
C HIS A 238 -19.43 -23.63 -1.70
N ARG A 239 -19.81 -24.10 -2.90
CA ARG A 239 -20.41 -23.26 -3.95
C ARG A 239 -21.67 -22.57 -3.47
N GLU A 240 -22.63 -23.29 -2.88
CA GLU A 240 -23.91 -22.69 -2.45
C GLU A 240 -23.73 -21.52 -1.46
N LYS A 241 -22.82 -21.65 -0.49
CA LYS A 241 -22.51 -20.56 0.44
C LYS A 241 -21.89 -19.35 -0.27
N ALA A 242 -21.04 -19.57 -1.28
CA ALA A 242 -20.50 -18.47 -2.09
C ALA A 242 -21.62 -17.76 -2.87
N TRP A 243 -22.56 -18.52 -3.45
CA TRP A 243 -23.73 -17.97 -4.13
C TRP A 243 -24.59 -17.12 -3.20
N ASP A 244 -24.84 -17.59 -1.97
CA ASP A 244 -25.64 -16.85 -0.99
C ASP A 244 -24.98 -15.53 -0.58
N VAL A 245 -23.67 -15.55 -0.34
CA VAL A 245 -22.89 -14.35 0.00
C VAL A 245 -22.94 -13.34 -1.16
N ILE A 246 -22.63 -13.74 -2.39
CA ILE A 246 -22.64 -12.84 -3.54
C ILE A 246 -24.05 -12.30 -3.80
N THR A 247 -25.08 -13.15 -3.69
CA THR A 247 -26.47 -12.73 -3.85
C THR A 247 -26.87 -11.68 -2.82
N GLN A 248 -26.43 -11.85 -1.56
CA GLN A 248 -26.73 -10.93 -0.46
C GLN A 248 -25.95 -9.60 -0.52
N TYR A 249 -24.71 -9.58 -1.03
CA TYR A 249 -23.87 -8.37 -1.01
C TYR A 249 -23.75 -7.67 -2.36
N HIS A 250 -23.89 -8.39 -3.47
CA HIS A 250 -23.78 -7.86 -4.83
C HIS A 250 -25.07 -7.98 -5.64
N GLY A 251 -25.91 -8.97 -5.33
CA GLY A 251 -27.16 -9.24 -6.05
C GLY A 251 -28.39 -8.47 -5.57
N GLU A 252 -28.26 -7.64 -4.53
CA GLU A 252 -29.41 -7.04 -3.83
C GLU A 252 -30.44 -8.06 -3.30
N GLY A 253 -30.02 -9.31 -3.05
CA GLY A 253 -30.88 -10.42 -2.63
C GLY A 253 -31.53 -11.18 -3.80
N VAL A 254 -31.22 -10.81 -5.04
CA VAL A 254 -31.71 -11.48 -6.25
C VAL A 254 -30.59 -12.30 -6.88
N ARG A 255 -30.79 -13.62 -6.94
CA ARG A 255 -29.78 -14.58 -7.44
C ARG A 255 -29.51 -14.45 -8.94
N GLU A 256 -30.48 -13.93 -9.69
CA GLU A 256 -30.42 -13.73 -11.15
C GLU A 256 -29.80 -12.39 -11.58
N ASN A 257 -29.29 -11.60 -10.64
CA ASN A 257 -28.68 -10.32 -10.95
C ASN A 257 -27.42 -10.52 -11.83
N ALA A 258 -27.26 -9.68 -12.86
CA ALA A 258 -26.15 -9.74 -13.81
C ALA A 258 -24.77 -9.71 -13.12
N TYR A 259 -24.63 -9.04 -11.97
CA TYR A 259 -23.38 -9.04 -11.20
C TYR A 259 -23.06 -10.38 -10.53
N VAL A 260 -24.09 -11.12 -10.10
CA VAL A 260 -23.90 -12.45 -9.45
C VAL A 260 -23.42 -13.43 -10.51
N ALA A 261 -24.08 -13.48 -11.66
CA ALA A 261 -23.68 -14.33 -12.78
C ALA A 261 -22.28 -13.99 -13.30
N LEU A 262 -21.96 -12.69 -13.39
CA LEU A 262 -20.63 -12.21 -13.78
C LEU A 262 -19.54 -12.72 -12.82
N GLN A 263 -19.73 -12.54 -11.52
CA GLN A 263 -18.71 -12.94 -10.54
C GLN A 263 -18.51 -14.45 -10.47
N ILE A 264 -19.58 -15.24 -10.56
CA ILE A 264 -19.45 -16.70 -10.57
C ILE A 264 -18.65 -17.15 -11.79
N ARG A 265 -18.92 -16.56 -12.96
CA ARG A 265 -18.13 -16.84 -14.16
C ARG A 265 -16.67 -16.45 -13.98
N GLU A 266 -16.38 -15.28 -13.39
CA GLU A 266 -15.00 -14.87 -13.06
C GLU A 266 -14.31 -15.88 -12.13
N TYR A 267 -15.03 -16.44 -11.14
CA TYR A 267 -14.47 -17.44 -10.24
C TYR A 267 -14.25 -18.80 -10.91
N GLU A 268 -15.12 -19.23 -11.81
CA GLU A 268 -14.92 -20.45 -12.61
C GLU A 268 -13.72 -20.32 -13.54
N GLU A 269 -13.59 -19.18 -14.21
CA GLU A 269 -12.42 -18.87 -15.04
C GLU A 269 -11.14 -18.85 -14.17
N ALA A 270 -11.16 -18.18 -13.02
CA ALA A 270 -10.02 -18.13 -12.10
C ALA A 270 -9.61 -19.53 -11.56
N ILE A 271 -10.57 -20.37 -11.18
CA ILE A 271 -10.30 -21.74 -10.68
C ILE A 271 -9.81 -22.66 -11.80
N SER A 272 -10.32 -22.49 -13.03
CA SER A 272 -9.83 -23.28 -14.17
C SER A 272 -8.35 -22.99 -14.46
N LEU A 273 -7.93 -21.73 -14.26
CA LEU A 273 -6.56 -21.28 -14.41
C LEU A 273 -5.68 -21.71 -13.22
N GLU A 274 -6.12 -21.50 -11.97
CA GLU A 274 -5.41 -21.98 -10.76
C GLU A 274 -5.32 -23.51 -10.71
N GLY A 275 -6.34 -24.21 -11.21
CA GLY A 275 -6.38 -25.66 -11.37
C GLY A 275 -5.46 -26.19 -12.46
N SER A 276 -4.94 -25.34 -13.35
CA SER A 276 -3.85 -25.67 -14.28
C SER A 276 -2.47 -25.49 -13.61
N ASP A 277 -2.34 -24.51 -12.71
CA ASP A 277 -1.11 -24.15 -12.00
C ASP A 277 -0.97 -24.87 -10.64
N LYS A 278 -1.23 -26.19 -10.58
CA LYS A 278 -1.33 -27.03 -9.37
C LYS A 278 -0.04 -27.19 -8.53
N ARG A 279 0.99 -26.37 -8.73
CA ARG A 279 2.27 -26.50 -8.01
C ARG A 279 2.43 -25.36 -7.00
N PRO A 280 2.15 -25.61 -5.70
CA PRO A 280 2.12 -24.57 -4.66
C PRO A 280 3.46 -23.85 -4.39
N TRP A 281 4.55 -24.24 -5.05
CA TRP A 281 5.89 -23.65 -4.90
C TRP A 281 6.64 -23.44 -6.22
N ASP A 282 5.95 -23.52 -7.37
CA ASP A 282 6.63 -23.34 -8.66
C ASP A 282 6.73 -21.85 -9.04
N PHE A 283 7.77 -21.19 -8.53
CA PHE A 283 8.13 -19.80 -8.88
C PHE A 283 8.90 -19.70 -10.19
N ARG A 284 9.19 -20.82 -10.88
CA ARG A 284 9.94 -20.80 -12.15
C ARG A 284 9.22 -19.96 -13.22
N GLY A 285 7.89 -19.98 -13.20
CA GLY A 285 7.05 -19.16 -14.10
C GLY A 285 7.36 -17.65 -14.05
N LEU A 286 7.92 -17.14 -12.95
CA LEU A 286 8.31 -15.74 -12.81
C LEU A 286 9.67 -15.40 -13.44
N VAL A 287 10.50 -16.40 -13.73
CA VAL A 287 11.89 -16.20 -14.21
C VAL A 287 12.12 -16.84 -15.59
N ASN A 288 11.24 -17.75 -16.01
CA ASN A 288 11.42 -18.58 -17.21
C ASN A 288 11.58 -17.77 -18.52
N SER A 289 10.83 -16.68 -18.71
CA SER A 289 10.91 -15.85 -19.93
C SER A 289 11.61 -14.52 -19.69
N LYS A 290 12.11 -13.90 -20.78
CA LYS A 290 12.70 -12.54 -20.74
C LYS A 290 11.65 -11.52 -20.27
N ALA A 291 10.40 -11.66 -20.72
CA ALA A 291 9.27 -10.85 -20.29
C ALA A 291 8.95 -11.03 -18.80
N ALA A 292 8.91 -12.27 -18.30
CA ALA A 292 8.67 -12.55 -16.88
C ALA A 292 9.77 -11.96 -15.98
N ARG A 293 11.04 -12.07 -16.39
CA ARG A 293 12.16 -11.41 -15.70
C ARG A 293 12.02 -9.89 -15.68
N TRP A 294 11.59 -9.27 -16.79
CA TRP A 294 11.38 -7.82 -16.84
C TRP A 294 10.21 -7.37 -15.95
N ARG A 295 9.12 -8.15 -15.91
CA ARG A 295 8.00 -7.94 -14.97
C ARG A 295 8.46 -8.05 -13.52
N LEU A 296 9.28 -9.05 -13.19
CA LEU A 296 9.85 -9.22 -11.85
C LEU A 296 10.79 -8.08 -11.46
N VAL A 297 11.56 -7.52 -12.41
CA VAL A 297 12.33 -6.29 -12.18
C VAL A 297 11.41 -5.11 -11.87
N CYS A 298 10.29 -4.95 -12.57
CA CYS A 298 9.32 -3.90 -12.29
C CYS A 298 8.68 -4.04 -10.90
N VAL A 299 8.37 -5.28 -10.48
CA VAL A 299 7.88 -5.58 -9.14
C VAL A 299 8.96 -5.30 -8.09
N GLY A 300 10.21 -5.68 -8.35
CA GLY A 300 11.35 -5.39 -7.47
C GLY A 300 11.60 -3.89 -7.32
N ILE A 301 11.46 -3.12 -8.40
CA ILE A 301 11.50 -1.65 -8.38
C ILE A 301 10.41 -1.11 -7.46
N ALA A 302 9.17 -1.57 -7.66
CA ALA A 302 8.02 -1.12 -6.88
C ALA A 302 8.15 -1.48 -5.39
N ALA A 303 8.64 -2.67 -5.06
CA ALA A 303 8.79 -3.16 -3.69
C ALA A 303 9.99 -2.54 -2.98
N PHE A 304 11.17 -2.54 -3.61
CA PHE A 304 12.41 -2.15 -2.97
C PHE A 304 12.59 -0.62 -2.97
N LEU A 305 12.34 0.04 -4.11
CA LEU A 305 12.56 1.49 -4.21
C LEU A 305 11.51 2.30 -3.44
N SER A 306 10.28 1.81 -3.33
CA SER A 306 9.25 2.48 -2.50
C SER A 306 9.61 2.52 -1.02
N GLN A 307 10.22 1.45 -0.48
CA GLN A 307 10.69 1.43 0.90
C GLN A 307 11.97 2.26 1.06
N TRP A 308 12.83 2.29 0.03
CA TRP A 308 14.10 3.00 0.05
C TRP A 308 14.04 4.45 -0.42
N SER A 309 12.89 4.97 -0.83
CA SER A 309 12.75 6.42 -1.09
C SER A 309 12.61 7.24 0.21
N GLN A 310 12.75 6.57 1.36
CA GLN A 310 13.15 7.14 2.65
C GLN A 310 12.09 7.88 3.44
N ALA A 311 10.82 7.66 3.13
CA ALA A 311 9.73 8.06 4.01
C ALA A 311 9.75 7.37 5.37
N GLY A 312 10.36 6.17 5.45
CA GLY A 312 10.61 5.49 6.71
C GLY A 312 11.46 6.32 7.68
N VAL A 313 12.39 7.14 7.18
CA VAL A 313 13.22 8.01 8.04
C VAL A 313 12.38 9.08 8.70
N THR A 314 11.53 9.74 7.91
CA THR A 314 10.61 10.78 8.36
C THR A 314 9.50 10.22 9.27
N THR A 315 9.22 8.93 9.22
CA THR A 315 8.16 8.30 10.02
C THR A 315 8.70 7.67 11.31
N TYR A 316 9.75 6.85 11.21
CA TYR A 316 10.31 6.09 12.33
C TYR A 316 11.38 6.86 13.12
N TYR A 317 12.12 7.76 12.46
CA TYR A 317 13.27 8.47 13.04
C TYR A 317 13.05 9.99 13.13
N ILE A 318 11.80 10.45 13.09
CA ILE A 318 11.48 11.88 13.16
C ILE A 318 12.03 12.55 14.42
N GLY A 319 12.06 11.83 15.54
CA GLY A 319 12.65 12.31 16.79
C GLY A 319 14.11 12.68 16.63
N GLY A 320 14.93 11.76 16.13
CA GLY A 320 16.36 12.02 15.88
C GLY A 320 16.59 13.06 14.80
N LEU A 321 15.70 13.15 13.82
CA LEU A 321 15.79 14.12 12.75
C LEU A 321 15.51 15.55 13.26
N LEU A 322 14.51 15.72 14.11
CA LEU A 322 14.19 16.99 14.75
C LEU A 322 15.21 17.38 15.82
N GLU A 323 15.77 16.40 16.54
CA GLU A 323 16.89 16.62 17.46
C GLU A 323 18.12 17.15 16.72
N SER A 324 18.46 16.56 15.57
CA SER A 324 19.57 17.05 14.72
C SER A 324 19.33 18.46 14.16
N ALA A 325 18.06 18.89 14.08
CA ALA A 325 17.65 20.24 13.70
C ALA A 325 17.53 21.20 14.90
N GLY A 326 17.83 20.75 16.12
CA GLY A 326 17.80 21.57 17.33
C GLY A 326 16.50 21.62 18.11
N ILE A 327 15.52 20.81 17.70
CA ILE A 327 14.20 20.79 18.31
C ILE A 327 14.19 19.64 19.31
N THR A 328 14.51 19.97 20.55
CA THR A 328 14.61 19.00 21.66
C THR A 328 13.34 18.91 22.50
N ASP A 329 12.41 19.87 22.36
CA ASP A 329 11.13 19.85 23.08
C ASP A 329 10.24 18.72 22.56
N THR A 330 9.99 17.73 23.41
CA THR A 330 9.18 16.54 23.10
C THR A 330 7.76 16.92 22.67
N THR A 331 7.19 17.99 23.23
CA THR A 331 5.84 18.45 22.86
C THR A 331 5.82 18.89 21.41
N ARG A 332 6.81 19.71 21.01
CA ARG A 332 6.96 20.21 19.66
C ARG A 332 7.27 19.10 18.66
N VAL A 333 8.09 18.12 19.06
CA VAL A 333 8.39 16.94 18.23
C VAL A 333 7.12 16.13 17.91
N LEU A 334 6.27 15.89 18.91
CA LEU A 334 5.02 15.16 18.71
C LEU A 334 4.01 15.96 17.89
N ASP A 335 3.90 17.27 18.08
CA ASP A 335 3.03 18.14 17.29
C ASP A 335 3.46 18.16 15.81
N ILE A 336 4.77 18.22 15.54
CA ILE A 336 5.31 18.13 14.18
C ILE A 336 5.04 16.76 13.57
N ASN A 337 5.21 15.66 14.33
CA ASN A 337 4.92 14.31 13.86
C ASN A 337 3.43 14.15 13.49
N LEU A 338 2.52 14.61 14.36
CA LEU A 338 1.08 14.60 14.09
C LEU A 338 0.76 15.39 12.82
N GLY A 339 1.28 16.62 12.71
CA GLY A 339 1.09 17.45 11.52
C GLY A 339 1.61 16.76 10.26
N ASN A 340 2.81 16.19 10.31
CA ASN A 340 3.43 15.52 9.16
C ASN A 340 2.61 14.32 8.70
N THR A 341 2.06 13.57 9.65
CA THR A 341 1.21 12.41 9.35
C THR A 341 -0.12 12.86 8.71
N VAL A 342 -0.73 13.94 9.18
CA VAL A 342 -1.97 14.51 8.59
C VAL A 342 -1.71 15.02 7.17
N LEU A 343 -0.61 15.75 6.96
CA LEU A 343 -0.25 16.24 5.62
C LEU A 343 0.06 15.09 4.66
N SER A 344 0.78 14.06 5.14
CA SER A 344 1.05 12.84 4.38
C SER A 344 -0.23 12.10 4.00
N ALA A 345 -1.21 12.02 4.91
CA ALA A 345 -2.53 11.48 4.63
C ALA A 345 -3.21 12.24 3.48
N GLY A 346 -3.22 13.58 3.55
CA GLY A 346 -3.74 14.44 2.47
C GLY A 346 -3.03 14.20 1.14
N GLY A 347 -1.71 14.05 1.16
CA GLY A 347 -0.90 13.68 0.00
C GLY A 347 -1.32 12.34 -0.60
N ALA A 348 -1.56 11.31 0.22
CA ALA A 348 -2.00 10.00 -0.25
C ALA A 348 -3.41 10.02 -0.86
N TYR A 349 -4.37 10.74 -0.25
CA TYR A 349 -5.71 10.89 -0.82
C TYR A 349 -5.67 11.63 -2.16
N LEU A 350 -4.88 12.70 -2.27
CA LEU A 350 -4.69 13.43 -3.52
C LEU A 350 -4.00 12.55 -4.57
N GLY A 351 -2.94 11.83 -4.19
CA GLY A 351 -2.24 10.91 -5.08
C GLY A 351 -3.15 9.83 -5.65
N SER A 352 -4.03 9.27 -4.80
CA SER A 352 -5.04 8.30 -5.24
C SER A 352 -6.09 8.93 -6.18
N ALA A 353 -6.53 10.16 -5.91
CA ALA A 353 -7.53 10.85 -6.73
C ALA A 353 -6.98 11.30 -8.10
N PHE A 354 -5.72 11.73 -8.16
CA PHE A 354 -5.04 12.13 -9.38
C PHE A 354 -4.40 10.97 -10.15
N GLY A 355 -4.28 9.80 -9.52
CA GLY A 355 -3.69 8.59 -10.09
C GLY A 355 -4.18 8.21 -11.50
N PRO A 356 -5.49 8.31 -11.82
CA PRO A 356 -5.98 8.00 -13.18
C PRO A 356 -5.54 9.01 -14.25
N LYS A 357 -5.24 10.26 -13.87
CA LYS A 357 -4.92 11.35 -14.80
C LYS A 357 -3.41 11.48 -15.06
N ILE A 358 -2.57 11.09 -14.10
CA ILE A 358 -1.12 11.23 -14.18
C ILE A 358 -0.48 9.92 -14.68
N ARG A 359 0.47 10.03 -15.61
CA ARG A 359 1.29 8.90 -16.07
C ARG A 359 2.11 8.31 -14.91
N ARG A 360 2.15 6.98 -14.79
CA ARG A 360 2.72 6.26 -13.64
C ARG A 360 4.23 6.48 -13.51
N ARG A 361 4.97 6.45 -14.62
CA ARG A 361 6.44 6.58 -14.61
C ARG A 361 6.90 8.01 -14.26
N PRO A 362 6.38 9.09 -14.88
CA PRO A 362 6.69 10.46 -14.45
C PRO A 362 6.32 10.74 -12.99
N MET A 363 5.24 10.11 -12.47
CA MET A 363 4.83 10.26 -11.08
C MET A 363 5.86 9.64 -10.11
N MET A 364 6.34 8.41 -10.38
CA MET A 364 7.40 7.78 -9.57
C MET A 364 8.71 8.57 -9.63
N ILE A 365 9.12 8.99 -10.83
CA ILE A 365 10.35 9.79 -11.02
C ILE A 365 10.22 11.14 -10.32
N GLY A 366 9.09 11.83 -10.47
CA GLY A 366 8.82 13.11 -9.83
C GLY A 366 8.82 12.99 -8.30
N ALA A 367 8.29 11.90 -7.75
CA ALA A 367 8.32 11.62 -6.32
C ALA A 367 9.75 11.41 -5.81
N CYS A 368 10.58 10.63 -6.50
CA CYS A 368 11.99 10.45 -6.13
C CYS A 368 12.80 11.75 -6.26
N ILE A 369 12.62 12.50 -7.35
CA ILE A 369 13.35 13.76 -7.57
C ILE A 369 12.97 14.79 -6.52
N SER A 370 11.68 14.98 -6.27
CA SER A 370 11.20 15.91 -5.23
C SER A 370 11.70 15.51 -3.85
N CYS A 371 11.57 14.24 -3.46
CA CYS A 371 12.10 13.76 -2.18
C CYS A 371 13.61 14.00 -2.07
N GLY A 372 14.39 13.74 -3.11
CA GLY A 372 15.83 13.97 -3.07
C GLY A 372 16.23 15.45 -2.98
N ILE A 373 15.52 16.35 -3.68
CA ILE A 373 15.71 17.80 -3.55
C ILE A 373 15.40 18.25 -2.13
N PHE A 374 14.30 17.76 -1.55
CA PHE A 374 13.94 18.11 -0.18
C PHE A 374 14.92 17.50 0.85
N PHE A 375 15.43 16.28 0.66
CA PHE A 375 16.50 15.74 1.51
C PHE A 375 17.79 16.56 1.41
N ALA A 376 18.14 17.08 0.23
CA ALA A 376 19.27 18.01 0.08
C ALA A 376 19.00 19.33 0.83
N GLY A 377 17.79 19.87 0.73
CA GLY A 377 17.36 21.04 1.49
C GLY A 377 17.39 20.83 3.00
N LEU A 378 17.00 19.64 3.47
CA LEU A 378 17.09 19.24 4.87
C LEU A 378 18.54 19.17 5.33
N SER A 379 19.42 18.58 4.51
CA SER A 379 20.85 18.54 4.79
C SER A 379 21.47 19.93 4.89
N ALA A 380 21.09 20.85 4.00
CA ALA A 380 21.57 22.23 4.05
C ALA A 380 21.08 22.95 5.31
N SER A 381 19.80 22.79 5.66
CA SER A 381 19.18 23.44 6.82
C SER A 381 19.77 22.92 8.13
N THR A 382 19.94 21.62 8.27
CA THR A 382 20.54 20.98 9.46
C THR A 382 22.05 21.24 9.56
N GLY A 383 22.76 21.27 8.44
CA GLY A 383 24.18 21.66 8.40
C GLY A 383 24.42 23.12 8.80
N VAL A 384 23.57 24.05 8.36
CA VAL A 384 23.62 25.46 8.79
C VAL A 384 23.25 25.58 10.27
N TYR A 385 22.25 24.83 10.75
CA TYR A 385 21.90 24.81 12.16
C TYR A 385 23.06 24.31 13.04
N SER A 386 23.77 23.26 12.61
CA SER A 386 24.95 22.73 13.31
C SER A 386 26.07 23.77 13.46
N LYS A 387 26.22 24.70 12.50
CA LYS A 387 27.27 25.74 12.54
C LYS A 387 26.83 27.05 13.18
N SER A 388 25.57 27.45 13.00
CA SER A 388 25.11 28.82 13.33
C SER A 388 24.04 28.88 14.41
N GLN A 389 23.46 27.74 14.82
CA GLN A 389 22.40 27.63 15.85
C GLN A 389 21.23 28.62 15.65
N GLN A 390 20.97 29.05 14.42
CA GLN A 390 19.94 30.04 14.12
C GLN A 390 18.54 29.40 14.13
N PRO A 391 17.55 30.02 14.79
CA PRO A 391 16.19 29.48 14.88
C PRO A 391 15.46 29.42 13.52
N GLY A 392 15.87 30.23 12.54
CA GLY A 392 15.35 30.18 11.18
C GLY A 392 15.66 28.86 10.45
N ALA A 393 16.85 28.29 10.68
CA ALA A 393 17.26 27.02 10.07
C ALA A 393 16.49 25.81 10.64
N ALA A 394 16.15 25.86 11.92
CA ALA A 394 15.29 24.85 12.55
C ALA A 394 13.87 24.88 11.95
N THR A 395 13.30 26.07 11.75
CA THR A 395 11.97 26.23 11.14
C THR A 395 11.95 25.79 9.67
N GLY A 396 13.00 26.10 8.91
CA GLY A 396 13.17 25.62 7.54
C GLY A 396 13.25 24.08 7.46
N SER A 397 13.97 23.45 8.38
CA SER A 397 14.06 21.98 8.48
C SER A 397 12.68 21.35 8.68
N ILE A 398 11.83 21.95 9.54
CA ILE A 398 10.45 21.49 9.76
C ILE A 398 9.68 21.48 8.43
N VAL A 399 9.62 22.61 7.73
CA VAL A 399 8.84 22.73 6.46
C VAL A 399 9.30 21.69 5.44
N VAL A 400 10.61 21.48 5.33
CA VAL A 400 11.16 20.50 4.39
C VAL A 400 10.75 19.06 4.76
N ILE A 401 10.67 18.71 6.04
CA ILE A 401 10.19 17.39 6.50
C ILE A 401 8.75 17.14 6.05
N PHE A 402 7.88 18.13 6.24
CA PHE A 402 6.49 18.08 5.79
C PHE A 402 6.37 17.86 4.27
N LEU A 403 7.20 18.55 3.49
CA LEU A 403 7.23 18.40 2.03
C LEU A 403 7.71 17.02 1.59
N ILE A 404 8.70 16.43 2.28
CA ILE A 404 9.14 15.05 2.04
C ILE A 404 7.99 14.07 2.25
N GLY A 405 7.28 14.18 3.39
CA GLY A 405 6.14 13.31 3.71
C GLY A 405 5.01 13.41 2.68
N PHE A 406 4.68 14.64 2.27
CA PHE A 406 3.66 14.89 1.25
C PHE A 406 4.04 14.32 -0.12
N CYS A 407 5.25 14.59 -0.61
CA CYS A 407 5.70 14.15 -1.94
C CYS A 407 5.82 12.63 -2.04
N TYR A 408 6.32 11.98 -0.98
CA TYR A 408 6.32 10.53 -0.91
C TYR A 408 4.89 9.97 -0.95
N SER A 409 4.02 10.52 -0.11
CA SER A 409 2.65 10.00 0.03
C SER A 409 1.81 10.21 -1.24
N PHE A 410 2.05 11.33 -1.94
CA PHE A 410 1.41 11.62 -3.21
C PHE A 410 1.84 10.63 -4.30
N GLY A 411 3.13 10.31 -4.40
CA GLY A 411 3.67 9.45 -5.44
C GLY A 411 3.65 7.97 -5.11
N TRP A 412 4.45 7.57 -4.12
CA TRP A 412 4.79 6.18 -3.87
C TRP A 412 3.68 5.38 -3.20
N THR A 413 2.94 5.95 -2.26
CA THR A 413 1.91 5.22 -1.51
C THR A 413 0.85 4.55 -2.39
N PRO A 414 0.20 5.24 -3.36
CA PRO A 414 -0.73 4.57 -4.26
C PRO A 414 -0.03 3.68 -5.30
N LEU A 415 1.19 4.06 -5.74
CA LEU A 415 1.87 3.39 -6.84
C LEU A 415 2.54 2.08 -6.43
N GLN A 416 3.00 1.95 -5.19
CA GLN A 416 3.72 0.78 -4.71
C GLN A 416 2.94 -0.52 -4.96
N ALA A 417 1.66 -0.56 -4.56
CA ALA A 417 0.80 -1.71 -4.79
C ALA A 417 0.25 -1.76 -6.22
N MET A 418 -0.25 -0.63 -6.75
CA MET A 418 -0.92 -0.60 -8.06
C MET A 418 0.03 -0.95 -9.21
N TYR A 419 1.22 -0.35 -9.24
CA TYR A 419 2.18 -0.59 -10.33
C TYR A 419 2.65 -2.05 -10.38
N SER A 420 2.83 -2.69 -9.22
CA SER A 420 3.19 -4.10 -9.11
C SER A 420 2.11 -5.01 -9.71
N VAL A 421 0.84 -4.74 -9.39
CA VAL A 421 -0.30 -5.50 -9.90
C VAL A 421 -0.50 -5.29 -11.41
N GLU A 422 -0.30 -4.07 -11.90
CA GLU A 422 -0.39 -3.72 -13.32
C GLU A 422 0.73 -4.39 -14.15
N CYS A 423 1.95 -4.52 -13.63
CA CYS A 423 3.06 -5.17 -14.34
C CYS A 423 2.95 -6.69 -14.44
N LEU A 424 2.26 -7.33 -13.49
CA LEU A 424 2.16 -8.78 -13.43
C LEU A 424 1.06 -9.33 -14.35
N ALA A 425 1.39 -10.37 -15.12
CA ALA A 425 0.40 -11.13 -15.88
C ALA A 425 -0.54 -11.90 -14.94
N TYR A 426 -1.78 -12.08 -15.38
CA TYR A 426 -2.86 -12.68 -14.60
C TYR A 426 -2.46 -14.01 -13.94
N GLU A 427 -1.89 -14.94 -14.72
CA GLU A 427 -1.45 -16.27 -14.26
C GLU A 427 -0.37 -16.19 -13.17
N THR A 428 0.59 -15.28 -13.32
CA THR A 428 1.74 -15.13 -12.39
C THR A 428 1.49 -14.14 -11.27
N ARG A 429 0.34 -13.45 -11.25
CA ARG A 429 0.09 -12.29 -10.38
C ARG A 429 0.13 -12.64 -8.91
N ALA A 430 -0.50 -13.73 -8.49
CA ALA A 430 -0.50 -14.16 -7.09
C ALA A 430 0.93 -14.42 -6.59
N LYS A 431 1.70 -15.22 -7.34
CA LYS A 431 3.10 -15.55 -7.02
C LYS A 431 4.00 -14.30 -7.06
N GLY A 432 3.78 -13.39 -8.01
CA GLY A 432 4.51 -12.12 -8.12
C GLY A 432 4.24 -11.17 -6.95
N MET A 433 2.99 -11.10 -6.46
CA MET A 433 2.64 -10.30 -5.28
C MET A 433 3.20 -10.90 -3.98
N ALA A 434 3.37 -12.21 -3.90
CA ALA A 434 4.10 -12.84 -2.80
C ALA A 434 5.59 -12.41 -2.79
N VAL A 435 6.24 -12.40 -3.96
CA VAL A 435 7.63 -11.91 -4.11
C VAL A 435 7.73 -10.41 -3.79
N PHE A 436 6.74 -9.61 -4.19
CA PHE A 436 6.62 -8.19 -3.81
C PHE A 436 6.64 -8.01 -2.28
N SER A 437 5.89 -8.84 -1.55
CA SER A 437 5.85 -8.78 -0.09
C SER A 437 7.20 -9.13 0.53
N VAL A 438 7.88 -10.18 0.03
CA VAL A 438 9.22 -10.56 0.49
C VAL A 438 10.23 -9.43 0.27
N PHE A 439 10.27 -8.85 -0.94
CA PHE A 439 11.19 -7.74 -1.23
C PHE A 439 10.89 -6.50 -0.40
N THR A 440 9.63 -6.15 -0.20
CA THR A 440 9.22 -5.02 0.66
C THR A 440 9.70 -5.23 2.10
N ASN A 441 9.54 -6.44 2.65
CA ASN A 441 9.96 -6.75 4.02
C ASN A 441 11.49 -6.77 4.17
N ILE A 442 12.24 -7.33 3.22
CA ILE A 442 13.71 -7.29 3.21
C ILE A 442 14.18 -5.83 3.13
N ALA A 443 13.59 -5.04 2.23
CA ALA A 443 13.93 -3.65 2.06
C ALA A 443 13.69 -2.85 3.36
N LEU A 444 12.56 -3.08 4.02
CA LEU A 444 12.22 -2.47 5.30
C LEU A 444 13.18 -2.90 6.42
N LEU A 445 13.57 -4.18 6.47
CA LEU A 445 14.52 -4.69 7.46
C LEU A 445 15.86 -3.96 7.36
N VAL A 446 16.43 -3.89 6.15
CA VAL A 446 17.71 -3.20 5.91
C VAL A 446 17.59 -1.71 6.22
N ASN A 447 16.46 -1.08 5.88
CA ASN A 447 16.22 0.34 6.16
C ASN A 447 16.22 0.62 7.67
N GLN A 448 15.49 -0.17 8.46
CA GLN A 448 15.37 0.04 9.90
C GLN A 448 16.68 -0.20 10.64
N PHE A 449 17.47 -1.20 10.26
CA PHE A 449 18.78 -1.43 10.87
C PHE A 449 19.86 -0.46 10.39
N GLY A 450 19.87 -0.16 9.09
CA GLY A 450 20.93 0.62 8.45
C GLY A 450 20.85 2.10 8.76
N ILE A 451 19.66 2.71 8.67
CA ILE A 451 19.53 4.18 8.75
C ILE A 451 19.75 4.68 10.18
N GLY A 452 19.19 4.03 11.19
CA GLY A 452 19.41 4.45 12.58
C GLY A 452 20.90 4.41 12.97
N ASN A 453 21.66 3.43 12.47
CA ASN A 453 23.11 3.37 12.69
C ASN A 453 23.86 4.45 11.89
N ALA A 454 23.45 4.69 10.64
CA ALA A 454 24.02 5.73 9.79
C ALA A 454 23.82 7.13 10.40
N MET A 455 22.62 7.42 10.91
CA MET A 455 22.30 8.68 11.58
C MET A 455 23.14 8.91 12.84
N ASN A 456 23.41 7.86 13.62
CA ASN A 456 24.28 7.98 14.80
C ASN A 456 25.74 8.25 14.40
N ALA A 457 26.26 7.53 13.40
CA ALA A 457 27.66 7.65 13.00
C ALA A 457 27.99 8.93 12.23
N MET A 458 27.10 9.38 11.35
CA MET A 458 27.37 10.46 10.38
C MET A 458 26.54 11.74 10.62
N GLY A 459 25.56 11.70 11.53
CA GLY A 459 24.68 12.84 11.81
C GLY A 459 23.99 13.36 10.55
N TRP A 460 24.09 14.68 10.32
CA TRP A 460 23.45 15.37 9.21
C TRP A 460 23.96 14.96 7.81
N HIS A 461 25.18 14.43 7.69
CA HIS A 461 25.70 13.94 6.40
C HIS A 461 24.91 12.75 5.86
N THR A 462 24.20 12.03 6.74
CA THR A 462 23.29 10.95 6.34
C THR A 462 22.29 11.46 5.30
N TYR A 463 21.77 12.68 5.48
CA TYR A 463 20.78 13.28 4.57
C TYR A 463 21.31 13.53 3.15
N ILE A 464 22.62 13.78 2.99
CA ILE A 464 23.26 13.88 1.66
C ILE A 464 23.24 12.53 0.95
N LEU A 465 23.61 11.46 1.67
CA LEU A 465 23.52 10.10 1.15
C LEU A 465 22.07 9.80 0.75
N LEU A 466 21.11 10.26 1.56
CA LEU A 466 19.70 10.05 1.27
C LEU A 466 19.24 10.78 -0.01
N ALA A 467 19.68 12.02 -0.20
CA ALA A 467 19.40 12.81 -1.39
C ALA A 467 19.99 12.15 -2.65
N GLY A 468 21.27 11.74 -2.59
CA GLY A 468 21.95 11.07 -3.69
C GLY A 468 21.28 9.75 -4.07
N TRP A 469 20.88 8.96 -3.08
CA TRP A 469 20.18 7.69 -3.32
C TRP A 469 18.83 7.89 -4.01
N ASN A 470 18.06 8.91 -3.63
CA ASN A 470 16.81 9.25 -4.30
C ASN A 470 17.01 9.62 -5.79
N MET A 471 18.15 10.26 -6.14
CA MET A 471 18.48 10.53 -7.55
C MET A 471 18.85 9.26 -8.31
N VAL A 472 19.61 8.36 -7.69
CA VAL A 472 19.96 7.06 -8.27
C VAL A 472 18.69 6.23 -8.53
N GLN A 473 17.72 6.27 -7.62
CA GLN A 473 16.41 5.65 -7.83
C GLN A 473 15.66 6.24 -9.02
N ALA A 474 15.59 7.58 -9.10
CA ALA A 474 14.94 8.25 -10.22
C ALA A 474 15.57 7.82 -11.56
N LEU A 475 16.90 7.69 -11.60
CA LEU A 475 17.63 7.21 -12.77
C LEU A 475 17.34 5.73 -13.07
N PHE A 476 17.29 4.88 -12.05
CA PHE A 476 16.95 3.47 -12.20
C PHE A 476 15.52 3.28 -12.75
N ILE A 477 14.55 4.01 -12.20
CA ILE A 477 13.15 4.05 -12.68
C ILE A 477 13.11 4.59 -14.11
N TYR A 478 13.91 5.60 -14.44
CA TYR A 478 13.98 6.13 -15.79
C TYR A 478 14.47 5.09 -16.82
N TYR A 479 15.38 4.18 -16.45
CA TYR A 479 15.89 3.14 -17.35
C TYR A 479 15.04 1.86 -17.39
N PHE A 480 14.49 1.42 -16.26
CA PHE A 480 13.86 0.09 -16.15
C PHE A 480 12.34 0.11 -16.02
N ALA A 481 11.73 1.20 -15.54
CA ALA A 481 10.28 1.25 -15.36
C ALA A 481 9.54 1.40 -16.71
N VAL A 482 8.43 0.67 -16.82
CA VAL A 482 7.54 0.61 -17.98
C VAL A 482 6.34 1.52 -17.70
N GLU A 483 5.84 2.25 -18.69
CA GLU A 483 4.61 3.03 -18.51
C GLU A 483 3.38 2.12 -18.65
N THR A 484 2.61 2.01 -17.56
CA THR A 484 1.40 1.16 -17.49
C THR A 484 0.10 1.94 -17.66
N ASN A 485 0.13 3.29 -17.65
CA ASN A 485 -1.11 4.08 -17.72
C ASN A 485 -1.83 3.90 -19.07
N LYS A 486 -3.15 3.70 -19.02
CA LYS A 486 -4.08 3.55 -20.16
C LYS A 486 -3.78 2.38 -21.11
N ARG A 487 -3.09 1.33 -20.65
CA ARG A 487 -2.87 0.10 -21.41
C ARG A 487 -3.64 -1.06 -20.82
N THR A 488 -4.20 -1.92 -21.67
CA THR A 488 -4.84 -3.15 -21.21
C THR A 488 -3.80 -4.19 -20.78
N LEU A 489 -4.20 -5.20 -20.01
CA LEU A 489 -3.30 -6.30 -19.57
C LEU A 489 -2.71 -7.09 -20.76
N GLU A 490 -3.48 -7.20 -21.85
CA GLU A 490 -3.05 -7.85 -23.08
C GLU A 490 -2.01 -7.00 -23.82
N GLU A 491 -2.27 -5.70 -23.98
CA GLU A 491 -1.29 -4.75 -24.54
C GLU A 491 -0.01 -4.68 -23.70
N LEU A 492 -0.11 -4.77 -22.38
CA LEU A 492 1.06 -4.85 -21.50
C LEU A 492 1.85 -6.12 -21.75
N THR A 493 1.20 -7.24 -22.05
CA THR A 493 1.89 -8.49 -22.42
C THR A 493 2.71 -8.31 -23.70
N GLU A 494 2.14 -7.69 -24.73
CA GLU A 494 2.88 -7.34 -25.94
C GLU A 494 4.03 -6.35 -25.72
N VAL A 495 3.92 -5.48 -24.72
CA VAL A 495 4.99 -4.55 -24.31
C VAL A 495 6.13 -5.29 -23.64
N PHE A 496 5.82 -6.19 -22.69
CA PHE A 496 6.82 -6.97 -21.98
C PHE A 496 7.51 -8.01 -22.86
N ASP A 497 6.83 -8.51 -23.90
CA ASP A 497 7.39 -9.45 -24.88
C ASP A 497 8.26 -8.78 -25.95
N ALA A 498 8.23 -7.45 -26.07
CA ALA A 498 9.06 -6.72 -27.02
C ALA A 498 10.55 -6.76 -26.68
N PRO A 499 11.45 -6.62 -27.67
CA PRO A 499 12.89 -6.67 -27.44
C PRO A 499 13.38 -5.60 -26.45
N ASN A 500 12.70 -4.44 -26.39
CA ASN A 500 12.93 -3.38 -25.40
C ASN A 500 11.58 -2.85 -24.84
N PRO A 501 11.08 -3.43 -23.73
CA PRO A 501 9.77 -3.08 -23.15
C PRO A 501 9.60 -1.60 -22.81
N ARG A 502 10.70 -0.94 -22.43
CA ARG A 502 10.75 0.49 -22.08
C ARG A 502 10.46 1.40 -23.28
N LYS A 503 11.05 1.12 -24.45
CA LYS A 503 10.84 1.96 -25.65
C LYS A 503 9.42 1.81 -26.15
N LYS A 504 8.93 0.56 -26.25
CA LYS A 504 7.56 0.24 -26.68
C LYS A 504 6.48 0.76 -25.71
N SER A 505 6.80 0.91 -24.43
CA SER A 505 5.88 1.53 -23.46
C SER A 505 5.79 3.06 -23.59
N THR A 506 6.82 3.71 -24.14
CA THR A 506 6.93 5.17 -24.22
C THR A 506 6.56 5.72 -25.61
N GLU A 507 6.45 4.85 -26.62
CA GLU A 507 6.01 5.22 -27.96
C GLU A 507 4.62 5.87 -27.92
N PRO A 508 4.48 7.12 -28.42
CA PRO A 508 3.20 7.78 -28.49
C PRO A 508 2.34 7.06 -29.54
N LYS A 509 1.21 6.49 -29.12
CA LYS A 509 0.18 6.10 -30.08
C LYS A 509 -0.47 7.36 -30.64
N ALA A 510 -0.23 7.65 -31.91
CA ALA A 510 -1.12 8.52 -32.67
C ALA A 510 -2.37 7.72 -32.99
N VAL A 511 -3.43 7.95 -32.23
CA VAL A 511 -4.76 7.45 -32.61
C VAL A 511 -5.30 8.47 -33.61
N LEU A 512 -5.22 8.15 -34.91
CA LEU A 512 -5.96 8.89 -35.92
C LEU A 512 -7.43 8.51 -35.76
N VAL A 513 -8.20 9.43 -35.20
CA VAL A 513 -9.67 9.35 -35.16
C VAL A 513 -10.17 10.08 -36.40
N SER A 514 -10.73 9.35 -37.36
CA SER A 514 -11.60 9.94 -38.39
C SER A 514 -13.03 10.00 -37.84
N ASP A 515 -13.85 10.92 -38.34
CA ASP A 515 -15.22 11.26 -37.88
C ASP A 515 -16.25 10.09 -37.87
N ARG A 516 -15.81 8.85 -38.09
CA ARG A 516 -16.58 7.59 -38.05
C ARG A 516 -16.01 6.50 -37.13
N ASN A 517 -15.08 6.82 -36.24
CA ASN A 517 -14.69 5.97 -35.10
C ASN A 517 -14.46 4.46 -35.41
N GLU A 518 -13.91 4.14 -36.59
CA GLU A 518 -13.31 2.84 -36.90
C GLU A 518 -11.78 2.95 -36.80
N VAL A 519 -11.14 1.98 -36.14
CA VAL A 519 -9.68 1.77 -36.22
C VAL A 519 -9.42 0.96 -37.48
N VAL A 520 -9.01 1.61 -38.57
CA VAL A 520 -8.83 0.90 -39.85
C VAL A 520 -7.48 0.17 -39.94
N GLU A 521 -6.47 0.50 -39.12
CA GLU A 521 -5.24 -0.31 -39.02
C GLU A 521 -4.34 0.12 -37.86
N VAL A 522 -3.78 -0.83 -37.10
CA VAL A 522 -2.61 -0.58 -36.23
C VAL A 522 -1.36 -0.77 -37.09
N LYS A 523 -0.91 0.28 -37.78
CA LYS A 523 0.43 0.27 -38.39
C LYS A 523 1.48 0.62 -37.34
N ASN A 524 2.39 -0.32 -37.07
CA ASN A 524 3.69 0.04 -36.52
C ASN A 524 4.36 1.01 -37.49
N GLN A 525 4.83 2.15 -36.99
CA GLN A 525 5.66 3.07 -37.78
C GLN A 525 7.05 2.45 -37.97
N GLU A 526 7.17 1.49 -38.90
CA GLU A 526 8.40 1.30 -39.65
C GLU A 526 8.12 1.69 -41.10
N SER A 527 8.96 2.57 -41.64
CA SER A 527 8.99 3.16 -42.99
C SER A 527 7.98 4.28 -43.33
N ILE A 528 8.44 5.53 -43.17
CA ILE A 528 8.79 6.38 -44.31
C ILE A 528 10.23 6.86 -44.10
#